data_AF-A0A0G0KTW7-F1
#
_entry.id   AF-A0A0G0KTW7-F1
#
_cell.length_a   1.000
_cell.length_b   1.000
_cell.length_c   1.000
_cell.angle_alpha   90.00
_cell.angle_beta   90.00
_cell.angle_gamma   90.00
#
_symmetry.space_group_name_H-M   'P 1'
#
loop_
_entity.id
_entity.type
_entity.pdbx_description
1 polymer ?
#
loop_
_entity_poly.entity_id
_entity_poly.type
_entity_poly.pdbx_seq_one_letter_code
_entity_poly.pdbx_strand_id
1 'polypeptide(L)'
;MKRRDQDQFFTFDEVKNFEAPTCFHERKLWFDIKGYYMDRCKRVWLKLTEEEQERNKICAQISVVFVGKIIGENRCPTISDWAGFSIVNAISKVLTGKFCIPPKDRSLTEEEVENITWKLLWNITKTKKARKILDRKFIEAILRDFLPREQYCPPEHPYLRSRFSEKWKFAEYADTFMSSTGNIRIEAIEQAERTTEVLPPEIINSIDKIREHIPDALKISMEYIKARFKW
;
A
#
# COMPACT_ATOMS: atom_id res chain seq x y z
N MET A 1 32.04 13.49 9.91
CA MET A 1 30.67 14.02 9.73
C MET A 1 29.77 13.10 8.86
N LYS A 2 29.93 11.76 8.89
CA LYS A 2 29.18 10.80 8.04
C LYS A 2 28.24 9.82 8.80
N ARG A 3 28.17 9.90 10.14
CA ARG A 3 27.36 8.97 10.97
C ARG A 3 25.94 9.46 11.28
N ARG A 4 25.60 10.74 11.07
CA ARG A 4 24.27 11.28 11.44
C ARG A 4 23.16 10.95 10.44
N ASP A 5 23.49 10.64 9.19
CA ASP A 5 22.46 10.37 8.16
C ASP A 5 21.98 8.92 8.17
N GLN A 6 22.79 7.96 8.65
CA GLN A 6 22.39 6.55 8.72
C GLN A 6 21.22 6.32 9.70
N ASP A 7 21.10 7.14 10.74
CA ASP A 7 19.99 7.04 11.70
C ASP A 7 18.65 7.48 11.11
N GLN A 8 18.63 8.14 9.95
CA GLN A 8 17.40 8.66 9.32
C GLN A 8 16.75 7.67 8.35
N PHE A 9 17.37 6.53 8.08
CA PHE A 9 16.89 5.58 7.09
C PHE A 9 16.84 4.15 7.62
N PHE A 10 15.97 3.34 7.04
CA PHE A 10 16.09 1.89 7.05
C PHE A 10 16.81 1.44 5.78
N THR A 11 17.63 0.41 5.89
CA THR A 11 18.13 -0.33 4.74
C THR A 11 17.19 -1.48 4.39
N PHE A 12 17.20 -1.94 3.14
CA PHE A 12 16.42 -3.12 2.74
C PHE A 12 16.84 -4.37 3.50
N ASP A 13 18.13 -4.51 3.86
CA ASP A 13 18.62 -5.65 4.62
C ASP A 13 18.12 -5.63 6.07
N GLU A 14 18.00 -4.44 6.68
CA GLU A 14 17.35 -4.29 7.98
C GLU A 14 15.88 -4.72 7.93
N VAL A 15 15.15 -4.28 6.90
CA VAL A 15 13.72 -4.64 6.72
C VAL A 15 13.55 -6.12 6.36
N LYS A 16 14.49 -6.73 5.62
CA LYS A 16 14.41 -8.15 5.24
C LYS A 16 14.35 -9.06 6.46
N ASN A 17 15.04 -8.69 7.53
CA ASN A 17 15.08 -9.41 8.80
C ASN A 17 13.84 -9.19 9.68
N PHE A 18 12.88 -8.38 9.23
CA PHE A 18 11.62 -8.21 9.92
C PHE A 18 10.75 -9.46 9.80
N GLU A 19 10.22 -9.91 10.93
CA GLU A 19 9.23 -10.98 11.00
C GLU A 19 7.81 -10.41 10.88
N ALA A 20 7.08 -10.89 9.88
CA ALA A 20 5.64 -10.68 9.74
C ALA A 20 4.94 -12.03 9.78
N PRO A 21 3.82 -12.18 10.50
CA PRO A 21 3.10 -13.44 10.58
C PRO A 21 2.43 -13.75 9.24
N THR A 22 2.32 -15.03 8.93
CA THR A 22 1.36 -15.52 7.94
C THR A 22 -0.05 -15.31 8.49
N CYS A 23 -0.92 -14.64 7.73
CA CYS A 23 -2.32 -14.42 8.10
C CYS A 23 -3.25 -15.57 7.64
N PHE A 24 -2.68 -16.64 7.09
CA PHE A 24 -3.40 -17.84 6.68
C PHE A 24 -4.10 -18.52 7.86
N HIS A 25 -5.43 -18.64 7.75
CA HIS A 25 -6.24 -19.49 8.61
C HIS A 25 -7.26 -20.21 7.72
N GLU A 26 -7.36 -21.54 7.85
CA GLU A 26 -8.27 -22.42 7.09
C GLU A 26 -9.74 -21.94 7.05
N ARG A 27 -10.14 -21.07 7.99
CA ARG A 27 -11.52 -20.57 8.13
C ARG A 27 -11.72 -19.09 7.85
N LYS A 28 -10.69 -18.33 7.46
CA LYS A 28 -10.84 -16.89 7.24
C LYS A 28 -10.10 -16.45 5.98
N LEU A 29 -10.83 -16.43 4.86
CA LEU A 29 -10.50 -15.60 3.71
C LEU A 29 -10.78 -14.14 4.12
N TRP A 30 -9.81 -13.48 4.76
CA TRP A 30 -9.93 -12.10 5.22
C TRP A 30 -10.13 -11.08 4.08
N PHE A 31 -10.08 -11.50 2.80
CA PHE A 31 -9.80 -10.63 1.66
C PHE A 31 -10.70 -10.77 0.42
N ASP A 32 -11.60 -11.75 0.34
CA ASP A 32 -12.31 -12.02 -0.92
C ASP A 32 -13.61 -11.22 -1.06
N ILE A 33 -13.46 -9.90 -1.23
CA ILE A 33 -14.54 -9.05 -1.75
C ILE A 33 -13.95 -8.04 -2.74
N LYS A 34 -13.44 -8.53 -3.87
CA LYS A 34 -13.70 -8.02 -5.24
C LYS A 34 -12.75 -8.67 -6.25
N GLY A 35 -13.30 -8.93 -7.44
CA GLY A 35 -12.59 -9.43 -8.61
C GLY A 35 -13.15 -10.77 -9.08
N TYR A 36 -13.80 -10.79 -10.24
CA TYR A 36 -14.22 -11.98 -11.02
C TYR A 36 -15.45 -12.82 -10.62
N TYR A 37 -15.96 -12.80 -9.39
CA TYR A 37 -17.17 -13.56 -9.05
C TYR A 37 -18.29 -12.71 -8.45
N MET A 38 -18.93 -11.82 -9.22
CA MET A 38 -20.01 -10.97 -8.69
C MET A 38 -21.11 -11.76 -7.97
N ASP A 39 -21.51 -12.93 -8.48
CA ASP A 39 -22.56 -13.76 -7.85
C ASP A 39 -22.10 -14.57 -6.64
N ARG A 40 -20.80 -14.91 -6.55
CA ARG A 40 -20.24 -15.57 -5.36
C ARG A 40 -19.94 -14.55 -4.27
N CYS A 41 -19.41 -13.38 -4.65
CA CYS A 41 -19.17 -12.24 -3.77
C CYS A 41 -20.47 -11.68 -3.19
N LYS A 42 -21.57 -11.60 -3.95
CA LYS A 42 -22.87 -11.17 -3.43
C LYS A 42 -23.40 -12.13 -2.37
N ARG A 43 -23.26 -13.45 -2.58
CA ARG A 43 -23.66 -14.48 -1.61
C ARG A 43 -22.80 -14.50 -0.34
N VAL A 44 -21.51 -14.19 -0.45
CA VAL A 44 -20.62 -14.05 0.72
C VAL A 44 -20.91 -12.73 1.46
N TRP A 45 -21.10 -11.63 0.73
CA TRP A 45 -21.46 -10.32 1.28
C TRP A 45 -22.75 -10.38 2.11
N LEU A 46 -23.80 -11.01 1.57
CA LEU A 46 -25.08 -11.17 2.25
C LEU A 46 -25.01 -12.08 3.50
N LYS A 47 -23.92 -12.83 3.70
CA LYS A 47 -23.68 -13.64 4.91
C LYS A 47 -22.90 -12.88 5.99
N LEU A 48 -22.36 -11.71 5.68
CA LEU A 48 -21.68 -10.88 6.65
C LEU A 48 -22.69 -10.18 7.55
N THR A 49 -22.32 -9.99 8.80
CA THR A 49 -23.04 -9.10 9.72
C THR A 49 -23.02 -7.65 9.18
N GLU A 50 -23.98 -6.84 9.59
CA GLU A 50 -24.02 -5.41 9.20
C GLU A 50 -22.73 -4.67 9.57
N GLU A 51 -22.17 -4.98 10.74
CA GLU A 51 -20.89 -4.42 11.20
C GLU A 51 -19.74 -4.79 10.26
N GLU A 52 -19.67 -6.05 9.81
CA GLU A 52 -18.64 -6.50 8.88
C GLU A 52 -18.79 -5.89 7.49
N GLN A 53 -20.03 -5.74 7.01
CA GLN A 53 -20.33 -5.06 5.75
C GLN A 53 -19.89 -3.60 5.80
N GLU A 54 -20.25 -2.88 6.87
CA GLU A 54 -19.88 -1.48 7.05
C GLU A 54 -18.36 -1.30 7.18
N ARG A 55 -17.69 -2.17 7.93
CA ARG A 55 -16.22 -2.18 8.01
C ARG A 55 -15.57 -2.38 6.65
N ASN A 56 -16.08 -3.32 5.84
CA ASN A 56 -15.53 -3.60 4.51
C ASN A 56 -15.78 -2.44 3.53
N LYS A 57 -16.94 -1.79 3.63
CA LYS A 57 -17.27 -0.58 2.87
C LYS A 57 -16.30 0.55 3.20
N ILE A 58 -16.09 0.86 4.49
CA ILE A 58 -15.12 1.87 4.94
C ILE A 58 -13.72 1.52 4.43
N CYS A 59 -13.26 0.28 4.58
CA CYS A 59 -11.94 -0.13 4.08
C CYS A 59 -11.81 0.10 2.57
N ALA A 60 -12.83 -0.23 1.79
CA ALA A 60 -12.82 -0.01 0.34
C ALA A 60 -12.79 1.49 -0.02
N GLN A 61 -13.53 2.33 0.70
CA GLN A 61 -13.53 3.78 0.53
C GLN A 61 -12.16 4.38 0.90
N ILE A 62 -11.56 3.93 2.00
CA ILE A 62 -10.20 4.29 2.38
C ILE A 62 -9.23 3.98 1.25
N SER A 63 -9.25 2.77 0.69
CA SER A 63 -8.38 2.40 -0.45
C SER A 63 -8.45 3.39 -1.60
N VAL A 64 -9.67 3.79 -1.98
CA VAL A 64 -9.93 4.69 -3.12
C VAL A 64 -9.36 6.07 -2.85
N VAL A 65 -9.71 6.66 -1.69
CA VAL A 65 -9.23 7.99 -1.31
C VAL A 65 -7.72 7.99 -1.14
N PHE A 66 -7.20 6.96 -0.50
CA PHE A 66 -5.79 6.80 -0.19
C PHE A 66 -4.92 6.85 -1.44
N VAL A 67 -5.26 6.13 -2.51
CA VAL A 67 -4.46 6.16 -3.75
C VAL A 67 -4.55 7.52 -4.46
N GLY A 68 -5.77 7.98 -4.75
CA GLY A 68 -5.96 9.20 -5.54
C GLY A 68 -5.47 10.46 -4.81
N LYS A 69 -5.65 10.54 -3.49
CA LYS A 69 -5.29 11.73 -2.70
C LYS A 69 -3.84 11.74 -2.24
N ILE A 70 -3.26 10.59 -1.87
CA ILE A 70 -1.87 10.57 -1.40
C ILE A 70 -0.92 10.87 -2.53
N ILE A 71 -1.05 10.18 -3.67
CA ILE A 71 -0.18 10.46 -4.81
C ILE A 71 -0.62 11.77 -5.49
N GLY A 72 -1.92 11.96 -5.69
CA GLY A 72 -2.46 13.16 -6.34
C GLY A 72 -1.85 13.37 -7.73
N GLU A 73 -1.50 14.62 -8.03
CA GLU A 73 -0.90 15.02 -9.31
C GLU A 73 0.59 14.68 -9.42
N ASN A 74 1.20 14.06 -8.39
CA ASN A 74 2.60 13.72 -8.44
C ASN A 74 2.88 12.60 -9.45
N ARG A 75 4.03 12.71 -10.11
CA ARG A 75 4.56 11.62 -10.94
C ARG A 75 4.93 10.43 -10.05
N CYS A 76 4.49 9.23 -10.44
CA CYS A 76 4.61 8.00 -9.68
C CYS A 76 5.08 6.81 -10.53
N PRO A 77 5.55 5.72 -9.90
CA PRO A 77 5.84 4.47 -10.59
C PRO A 77 4.60 3.89 -11.27
N THR A 78 4.73 3.39 -12.50
CA THR A 78 3.63 2.63 -13.14
C THR A 78 3.61 1.17 -12.67
N ILE A 79 4.75 0.66 -12.20
CA ILE A 79 4.88 -0.67 -11.59
C ILE A 79 4.27 -0.66 -10.19
N SER A 80 3.27 -1.53 -9.96
CA SER A 80 2.47 -1.55 -8.74
C SER A 80 3.29 -1.65 -7.46
N ASP A 81 4.28 -2.54 -7.43
CA ASP A 81 5.01 -2.81 -6.17
C ASP A 81 5.90 -1.63 -5.78
N TRP A 82 6.38 -0.86 -6.76
CA TRP A 82 7.11 0.38 -6.51
C TRP A 82 6.20 1.55 -6.10
N ALA A 83 4.98 1.62 -6.64
CA ALA A 83 3.99 2.58 -6.18
C ALA A 83 3.61 2.27 -4.71
N GLY A 84 3.38 0.99 -4.41
CA GLY A 84 3.10 0.52 -3.06
C GLY A 84 4.24 0.76 -2.09
N PHE A 85 5.48 0.48 -2.51
CA PHE A 85 6.67 0.81 -1.75
C PHE A 85 6.75 2.31 -1.44
N SER A 86 6.52 3.18 -2.42
CA SER A 86 6.56 4.64 -2.21
C SER A 86 5.56 5.08 -1.14
N ILE A 87 4.34 4.56 -1.19
CA ILE A 87 3.30 4.85 -0.23
C ILE A 87 3.69 4.36 1.17
N VAL A 88 4.07 3.09 1.32
CA VAL A 88 4.47 2.53 2.62
C VAL A 88 5.72 3.24 3.16
N ASN A 89 6.60 3.70 2.29
CA ASN A 89 7.77 4.45 2.68
C ASN A 89 7.41 5.83 3.28
N ALA A 90 6.39 6.51 2.73
CA ALA A 90 5.83 7.71 3.35
C ALA A 90 5.19 7.41 4.72
N ILE A 91 4.49 6.28 4.86
CA ILE A 91 3.94 5.84 6.15
C ILE A 91 5.06 5.57 7.16
N SER A 92 6.15 4.92 6.72
CA SER A 92 7.35 4.72 7.54
C SER A 92 7.89 6.05 8.05
N LYS A 93 7.95 7.08 7.19
CA LYS A 93 8.41 8.41 7.59
C LYS A 93 7.54 9.00 8.69
N VAL A 94 6.21 8.95 8.54
CA VAL A 94 5.27 9.46 9.56
C VAL A 94 5.44 8.73 10.90
N LEU A 95 5.52 7.40 10.88
CA LEU A 95 5.49 6.61 12.11
C LEU A 95 6.85 6.56 12.83
N THR A 96 7.93 6.51 12.06
CA THR A 96 9.28 6.22 12.57
C THR A 96 10.24 7.40 12.43
N GLY A 97 9.92 8.39 11.60
CA GLY A 97 10.84 9.44 11.20
C GLY A 97 11.82 9.02 10.09
N LYS A 98 11.73 7.79 9.60
CA LYS A 98 12.69 7.20 8.64
C LYS A 98 12.05 6.75 7.34
N PHE A 99 12.78 6.92 6.24
CA PHE A 99 12.49 6.26 4.97
C PHE A 99 13.30 4.96 4.83
N CYS A 100 12.78 3.98 4.12
CA CYS A 100 13.51 2.82 3.62
C CYS A 100 14.18 3.17 2.28
N ILE A 101 15.46 2.83 2.12
CA ILE A 101 16.23 3.12 0.91
C ILE A 101 16.58 1.81 0.19
N PRO A 102 16.21 1.65 -1.09
CA PRO A 102 16.56 0.46 -1.86
C PRO A 102 18.07 0.37 -2.12
N PRO A 103 18.63 -0.86 -2.23
CA PRO A 103 20.06 -1.09 -2.42
C PRO A 103 20.54 -0.47 -3.75
N LYS A 104 21.75 0.09 -3.79
CA LYS A 104 22.29 0.72 -5.02
C LYS A 104 23.09 -0.24 -5.91
N ASP A 105 23.46 -1.39 -5.36
CA ASP A 105 24.42 -2.35 -5.91
C ASP A 105 23.76 -3.56 -6.61
N ARG A 106 22.47 -3.81 -6.37
CA ARG A 106 21.73 -4.90 -7.03
C ARG A 106 20.36 -4.47 -7.55
N SER A 107 19.83 -5.20 -8.54
CA SER A 107 18.44 -5.09 -8.96
C SER A 107 17.54 -5.89 -8.02
N LEU A 108 16.26 -5.52 -7.95
CA LEU A 108 15.26 -6.15 -7.10
C LEU A 108 14.12 -6.61 -7.99
N THR A 109 13.57 -7.79 -7.71
CA THR A 109 12.36 -8.29 -8.37
C THR A 109 11.11 -7.59 -7.81
N GLU A 110 9.99 -7.64 -8.54
CA GLU A 110 8.68 -7.16 -8.07
C GLU A 110 8.28 -7.84 -6.74
N GLU A 111 8.48 -9.15 -6.66
CA GLU A 111 8.19 -9.97 -5.46
C GLU A 111 9.05 -9.56 -4.25
N GLU A 112 10.36 -9.29 -4.44
CA GLU A 112 11.22 -8.79 -3.37
C GLU A 112 10.71 -7.44 -2.83
N VAL A 113 10.27 -6.54 -3.73
CA VAL A 113 9.73 -5.23 -3.35
C VAL A 113 8.41 -5.38 -2.61
N GLU A 114 7.49 -6.23 -3.07
CA GLU A 114 6.20 -6.49 -2.39
C GLU A 114 6.42 -7.06 -0.98
N ASN A 115 7.27 -8.08 -0.84
CA ASN A 115 7.55 -8.71 0.45
C ASN A 115 8.22 -7.76 1.45
N ILE A 116 9.17 -6.93 1.00
CA ILE A 116 9.83 -5.93 1.85
C ILE A 116 8.85 -4.81 2.22
N THR A 117 8.00 -4.38 1.30
CA THR A 117 6.94 -3.39 1.54
C THR A 117 5.99 -3.87 2.63
N TRP A 118 5.54 -5.12 2.56
CA TRP A 118 4.70 -5.72 3.59
C TRP A 118 5.39 -5.79 4.95
N LYS A 119 6.61 -6.34 4.99
CA LYS A 119 7.40 -6.46 6.22
C LYS A 119 7.62 -5.11 6.90
N LEU A 120 7.95 -4.08 6.12
CA LEU A 120 8.08 -2.72 6.61
C LEU A 120 6.77 -2.24 7.23
N LEU A 121 5.67 -2.32 6.48
CA LEU A 121 4.35 -1.85 6.93
C LEU A 121 3.90 -2.56 8.22
N TRP A 122 4.01 -3.88 8.28
CA TRP A 122 3.65 -4.67 9.46
C TRP A 122 4.45 -4.21 10.69
N ASN A 123 5.76 -4.05 10.54
CA ASN A 123 6.62 -3.70 11.66
C ASN A 123 6.45 -2.27 12.17
N ILE A 124 6.16 -1.30 11.30
CA ILE A 124 5.96 0.08 11.75
C ILE A 124 4.58 0.26 12.40
N THR A 125 3.56 -0.49 11.97
CA THR A 125 2.17 -0.37 12.46
C THR A 125 1.90 -1.14 13.74
N LYS A 126 2.70 -2.17 14.10
CA LYS A 126 2.53 -2.92 15.36
C LYS A 126 2.80 -2.09 16.63
N THR A 127 3.45 -0.93 16.48
CA THR A 127 3.86 -0.10 17.62
C THR A 127 2.67 0.61 18.27
N LYS A 128 2.72 0.80 19.60
CA LYS A 128 1.72 1.62 20.31
C LYS A 128 1.69 3.07 19.79
N LYS A 129 2.83 3.56 19.28
CA LYS A 129 2.97 4.88 18.67
C LYS A 129 2.13 5.00 17.39
N ALA A 130 2.10 3.97 16.55
CA ALA A 130 1.30 3.99 15.31
C ALA A 130 -0.18 4.26 15.57
N ARG A 131 -0.75 3.59 16.57
CA ARG A 131 -2.17 3.75 16.96
C ARG A 131 -2.51 5.13 17.56
N LYS A 132 -1.51 5.94 17.92
CA LYS A 132 -1.69 7.32 18.38
C LYS A 132 -1.59 8.34 17.25
N ILE A 133 -0.91 8.00 16.16
CA ILE A 133 -0.61 8.93 15.07
C ILE A 133 -1.62 8.80 13.93
N LEU A 134 -1.98 7.56 13.58
CA LEU A 134 -2.89 7.23 12.50
C LEU A 134 -4.14 6.54 13.06
N ASP A 135 -5.27 6.76 12.41
CA ASP A 135 -6.54 6.13 12.74
C ASP A 135 -6.46 4.60 12.65
N ARG A 136 -7.20 3.93 13.53
CA ARG A 136 -7.19 2.45 13.61
C ARG A 136 -7.83 1.82 12.37
N LYS A 137 -8.96 2.32 11.89
CA LYS A 137 -9.64 1.77 10.70
C LYS A 137 -8.80 2.02 9.46
N PHE A 138 -8.11 3.17 9.41
CA PHE A 138 -7.12 3.45 8.38
C PHE A 138 -5.99 2.42 8.38
N ILE A 139 -5.33 2.18 9.52
CA ILE A 139 -4.27 1.16 9.66
C ILE A 139 -4.77 -0.23 9.22
N GLU A 140 -5.98 -0.60 9.64
CA GLU A 140 -6.59 -1.88 9.24
C GLU A 140 -6.78 -1.97 7.72
N ALA A 141 -7.29 -0.92 7.08
CA ALA A 141 -7.50 -0.89 5.64
C ALA A 141 -6.20 -1.01 4.84
N ILE A 142 -5.13 -0.29 5.23
CA ILE A 142 -3.84 -0.36 4.53
C ILE A 142 -3.15 -1.71 4.75
N LEU A 143 -3.17 -2.25 5.97
CA LEU A 143 -2.62 -3.58 6.23
C LEU A 143 -3.32 -4.63 5.38
N ARG A 144 -4.62 -4.44 5.13
CA ARG A 144 -5.40 -5.30 4.27
C ARG A 144 -5.05 -5.19 2.80
N ASP A 145 -4.87 -3.97 2.30
CA ASP A 145 -4.60 -3.76 0.87
C ASP A 145 -3.17 -4.20 0.48
N PHE A 146 -2.19 -4.02 1.37
CA PHE A 146 -0.78 -4.34 1.12
C PHE A 146 -0.36 -5.75 1.54
N LEU A 147 -1.28 -6.57 2.08
CA LEU A 147 -0.95 -7.94 2.44
C LEU A 147 -0.62 -8.75 1.16
N PRO A 148 0.59 -9.31 1.02
CA PRO A 148 0.94 -10.17 -0.10
C PRO A 148 0.07 -11.42 -0.06
N ARG A 149 -0.39 -11.89 -1.23
CA ARG A 149 -1.34 -13.01 -1.30
C ARG A 149 -0.76 -14.33 -0.81
N GLU A 150 0.54 -14.53 -0.95
CA GLU A 150 1.30 -15.65 -0.38
C GLU A 150 1.13 -15.78 1.15
N GLN A 151 0.84 -14.66 1.85
CA GLN A 151 0.68 -14.65 3.30
C GLN A 151 -0.73 -15.06 3.76
N TYR A 152 -1.69 -15.26 2.85
CA TYR A 152 -3.07 -15.62 3.22
C TYR A 152 -3.78 -16.62 2.30
N CYS A 153 -3.15 -17.06 1.21
CA CYS A 153 -3.74 -18.01 0.27
C CYS A 153 -3.29 -19.46 0.57
N PRO A 154 -4.18 -20.46 0.46
CA PRO A 154 -3.74 -21.86 0.51
C PRO A 154 -2.74 -22.18 -0.61
N PRO A 155 -1.78 -23.11 -0.39
CA PRO A 155 -0.76 -23.49 -1.37
C PRO A 155 -1.30 -23.92 -2.75
N GLU A 156 -2.55 -24.36 -2.78
CA GLU A 156 -3.23 -24.96 -3.94
C GLU A 156 -3.77 -23.93 -4.94
N HIS A 157 -3.88 -22.65 -4.56
CA HIS A 157 -4.44 -21.60 -5.42
C HIS A 157 -3.63 -20.30 -5.38
N PRO A 158 -2.39 -20.28 -5.89
CA PRO A 158 -1.52 -19.10 -5.79
C PRO A 158 -2.10 -17.95 -6.60
N TYR A 159 -2.74 -17.00 -5.93
CA TYR A 159 -2.91 -15.68 -6.51
C TYR A 159 -1.57 -14.95 -6.51
N LEU A 160 -1.33 -14.15 -7.55
CA LEU A 160 0.02 -13.67 -7.84
C LEU A 160 0.45 -12.40 -7.08
N ARG A 161 -0.49 -11.60 -6.50
CA ARG A 161 -0.20 -10.23 -6.02
C ARG A 161 -1.17 -9.75 -4.94
N SER A 162 -0.77 -8.79 -4.10
CA SER A 162 -1.63 -8.10 -3.12
C SER A 162 -2.85 -7.40 -3.75
N ARG A 163 -3.86 -7.08 -2.94
CA ARG A 163 -5.07 -6.37 -3.37
C ARG A 163 -4.75 -4.97 -3.90
N PHE A 164 -3.78 -4.29 -3.29
CA PHE A 164 -3.26 -3.01 -3.80
C PHE A 164 -2.71 -3.20 -5.21
N SER A 165 -1.79 -4.14 -5.41
CA SER A 165 -1.13 -4.35 -6.70
C SER A 165 -2.11 -4.78 -7.78
N GLU A 166 -3.11 -5.59 -7.43
CA GLU A 166 -4.21 -5.96 -8.31
C GLU A 166 -5.03 -4.73 -8.75
N LYS A 167 -5.50 -3.92 -7.79
CA LYS A 167 -6.26 -2.69 -8.12
C LYS A 167 -5.41 -1.70 -8.91
N TRP A 168 -4.13 -1.54 -8.58
CA TRP A 168 -3.24 -0.65 -9.31
C TRP A 168 -3.19 -0.97 -10.81
N LYS A 169 -3.13 -2.27 -11.13
CA LYS A 169 -3.10 -2.75 -12.51
C LYS A 169 -4.48 -2.69 -13.18
N PHE A 170 -5.53 -3.14 -12.51
CA PHE A 170 -6.85 -3.33 -13.13
C PHE A 170 -7.82 -2.15 -12.99
N ALA A 171 -7.65 -1.31 -11.96
CA ALA A 171 -8.37 -0.04 -11.84
C ALA A 171 -7.68 1.09 -12.63
N GLU A 172 -6.57 0.77 -13.32
CA GLU A 172 -5.82 1.66 -14.18
C GLU A 172 -5.47 2.99 -13.51
N TYR A 173 -5.03 2.95 -12.24
CA TYR A 173 -4.79 4.16 -11.46
C TYR A 173 -3.72 5.06 -12.09
N ALA A 174 -2.65 4.47 -12.63
CA ALA A 174 -1.60 5.21 -13.31
C ALA A 174 -1.80 5.18 -14.82
N ASP A 175 -1.44 6.29 -15.47
CA ASP A 175 -1.24 6.30 -16.91
C ASP A 175 -0.01 5.46 -17.27
N THR A 176 -0.25 4.35 -17.96
CA THR A 176 0.75 3.33 -18.30
C THR A 176 1.28 3.46 -19.73
N PHE A 177 0.88 4.48 -20.49
CA PHE A 177 0.95 4.42 -21.95
C PHE A 177 2.34 4.16 -22.53
N MET A 178 3.46 4.59 -21.90
CA MET A 178 4.81 4.37 -22.49
C MET A 178 6.02 4.40 -21.50
N SER A 179 5.86 4.36 -20.17
CA SER A 179 7.00 4.56 -19.26
C SER A 179 6.86 3.84 -17.91
N SER A 180 8.00 3.56 -17.26
CA SER A 180 8.09 3.02 -15.88
C SER A 180 7.63 4.03 -14.81
N THR A 181 7.32 5.26 -15.23
CA THR A 181 6.75 6.34 -14.42
C THR A 181 5.64 7.06 -15.18
N GLY A 182 4.58 7.47 -14.47
CA GLY A 182 3.42 8.15 -15.04
C GLY A 182 2.73 9.04 -14.00
N ASN A 183 1.57 9.58 -14.32
CA ASN A 183 0.73 10.31 -13.37
C ASN A 183 -0.47 9.43 -12.99
N ILE A 184 -1.09 9.73 -11.84
CA ILE A 184 -2.41 9.19 -11.55
C ILE A 184 -3.41 9.77 -12.55
N ARG A 185 -4.32 8.92 -13.05
CA ARG A 185 -5.39 9.34 -13.94
C ARG A 185 -6.35 10.30 -13.24
N ILE A 186 -6.85 11.30 -13.97
CA ILE A 186 -7.74 12.34 -13.42
C ILE A 186 -8.98 11.71 -12.79
N GLU A 187 -9.55 10.68 -13.42
CA GLU A 187 -10.74 9.97 -12.93
C GLU A 187 -10.52 9.34 -11.54
N ALA A 188 -9.30 8.90 -11.26
CA ALA A 188 -8.95 8.35 -9.95
C ALA A 188 -8.82 9.45 -8.88
N ILE A 189 -8.32 10.63 -9.25
CA ILE A 189 -8.25 11.81 -8.38
C ILE A 189 -9.67 12.30 -8.07
N GLU A 190 -10.51 12.51 -9.09
CA GLU A 190 -11.91 12.93 -8.92
C GLU A 190 -12.72 11.92 -8.08
N GLN A 191 -12.50 10.62 -8.29
CA GLN A 191 -13.15 9.60 -7.49
C GLN A 191 -12.70 9.64 -6.02
N ALA A 192 -11.42 9.92 -5.75
CA ALA A 192 -10.91 10.10 -4.41
C ALA A 192 -11.49 11.36 -3.74
N GLU A 193 -11.67 12.46 -4.47
CA GLU A 193 -12.31 13.68 -3.95
C GLU A 193 -13.75 13.43 -3.53
N ARG A 194 -14.58 12.85 -4.41
CA ARG A 194 -15.97 12.48 -4.08
C ARG A 194 -16.06 11.53 -2.89
N THR A 195 -15.13 10.58 -2.80
CA THR A 195 -15.13 9.60 -1.70
C THR A 195 -14.61 10.20 -0.39
N THR A 196 -13.86 11.32 -0.43
CA THR A 196 -13.37 12.03 0.77
C THR A 196 -14.53 12.60 1.58
N GLU A 197 -15.58 13.09 0.92
CA GLU A 197 -16.74 13.74 1.57
C GLU A 197 -17.51 12.81 2.53
N VAL A 198 -17.42 11.50 2.32
CA VAL A 198 -18.17 10.50 3.10
C VAL A 198 -17.30 9.76 4.12
N LEU A 199 -16.00 10.07 4.19
CA LEU A 199 -15.09 9.45 5.15
C LEU A 199 -15.00 10.28 6.45
N PRO A 200 -14.84 9.62 7.61
CA PRO A 200 -14.59 10.30 8.86
C PRO A 200 -13.35 11.21 8.83
N PRO A 201 -13.39 12.41 9.45
CA PRO A 201 -12.26 13.36 9.44
C PRO A 201 -10.95 12.77 9.98
N GLU A 202 -11.00 11.85 10.94
CA GLU A 202 -9.82 11.22 11.55
C GLU A 202 -9.04 10.36 10.54
N ILE A 203 -9.75 9.71 9.63
CA ILE A 203 -9.16 8.95 8.52
C ILE A 203 -8.52 9.92 7.53
N ILE A 204 -9.20 11.01 7.16
CA ILE A 204 -8.66 12.01 6.24
C ILE A 204 -7.40 12.66 6.81
N ASN A 205 -7.41 13.03 8.10
CA ASN A 205 -6.24 13.55 8.80
C ASN A 205 -5.06 12.56 8.79
N SER A 206 -5.33 11.25 8.83
CA SER A 206 -4.28 10.23 8.71
C SER A 206 -3.69 10.19 7.30
N ILE A 207 -4.52 10.32 6.28
CA ILE A 207 -4.12 10.39 4.87
C ILE A 207 -3.28 11.64 4.61
N ASP A 208 -3.71 12.81 5.09
CA ASP A 208 -3.03 14.08 4.86
C ASP A 208 -1.62 14.10 5.49
N LYS A 209 -1.45 13.56 6.71
CA LYS A 209 -0.13 13.38 7.34
C LYS A 209 0.84 12.55 6.48
N ILE A 210 0.33 11.54 5.79
CA ILE A 210 1.17 10.68 4.92
C ILE A 210 1.46 11.41 3.61
N ARG A 211 0.48 12.11 3.06
CA ARG A 211 0.58 12.86 1.81
C ARG A 211 1.73 13.87 1.84
N GLU A 212 1.96 14.53 2.97
CA GLU A 212 3.09 15.48 3.15
C GLU A 212 4.46 14.87 2.81
N HIS A 213 4.64 13.56 3.00
CA HIS A 213 5.90 12.86 2.75
C HIS A 213 5.92 12.08 1.45
N ILE A 214 4.84 12.10 0.66
CA ILE A 214 4.80 11.36 -0.60
C ILE A 214 5.84 11.84 -1.63
N PRO A 215 6.12 13.15 -1.79
CA PRO A 215 7.00 13.60 -2.87
C PRO A 215 8.43 13.06 -2.68
N ASP A 216 8.92 13.07 -1.44
CA ASP A 216 10.22 12.52 -1.08
C ASP A 216 10.26 11.00 -1.25
N ALA A 217 9.20 10.30 -0.85
CA ALA A 217 9.12 8.84 -0.99
C ALA A 217 9.07 8.41 -2.47
N LEU A 218 8.30 9.13 -3.30
CA LEU A 218 8.25 8.91 -4.75
C LEU A 218 9.60 9.18 -5.38
N LYS A 219 10.31 10.25 -4.97
CA LYS A 219 11.66 10.54 -5.46
C LYS A 219 12.63 9.38 -5.21
N ILE A 220 12.64 8.80 -4.00
CA ILE A 220 13.47 7.63 -3.66
C ILE A 220 13.20 6.47 -4.62
N SER A 221 11.94 6.12 -4.82
CA SER A 221 11.55 5.02 -5.70
C SER A 221 11.89 5.31 -7.17
N MET A 222 11.57 6.51 -7.64
CA MET A 222 11.83 6.91 -9.03
C MET A 222 13.32 6.96 -9.37
N GLU A 223 14.18 7.39 -8.44
CA GLU A 223 15.64 7.36 -8.63
C GLU A 223 16.14 5.94 -8.85
N TYR A 224 15.65 4.98 -8.05
CA TYR A 224 15.97 3.56 -8.23
C TYR A 224 15.46 3.03 -9.58
N ILE A 225 14.21 3.35 -9.93
CA ILE A 225 13.58 2.85 -11.15
C ILE A 225 14.30 3.38 -12.38
N LYS A 226 14.55 4.69 -12.47
CA LYS A 226 15.24 5.32 -13.60
C LYS A 226 16.64 4.77 -13.82
N ALA A 227 17.35 4.42 -12.74
CA ALA A 227 18.70 3.86 -12.83
C ALA A 227 18.73 2.45 -13.43
N ARG A 228 17.62 1.69 -13.36
CA ARG A 228 17.60 0.25 -13.66
C ARG A 228 16.63 -0.19 -14.73
N PHE A 229 15.50 0.49 -14.87
CA PHE A 229 14.47 0.20 -15.87
C PHE A 229 14.55 1.29 -16.95
N LYS A 230 15.36 1.03 -17.99
CA LYS A 230 15.39 1.84 -19.21
C LYS A 230 14.23 1.42 -20.12
N TRP A 231 13.12 2.12 -20.04
CA TRP A 231 12.00 2.06 -20.99
C TRP A 231 11.54 3.49 -21.23
#